data_AF-A0A7S2QDR7-F1
#
_entry.id   AF-A0A7S2QDR7-F1
#
_cell.length_a   1.000
_cell.length_b   1.000
_cell.length_c   1.000
_cell.angle_alpha   90.00
_cell.angle_beta   90.00
_cell.angle_gamma   90.00
#
_symmetry.space_group_name_H-M   'P 1'
#
loop_
_entity.id
_entity.type
_entity.pdbx_description
1 polymer ?
#
loop_
_entity_poly.entity_id
_entity_poly.type
_entity_poly.pdbx_seq_one_letter_code
_entity_poly.pdbx_strand_id
1 'polypeptide(L)'
;DASGGRSGGSALAGVADGVLESMLGELPRLGGEMTAQSLCVLAHAAARAGQHRSQPDLPATLAQHARGLSFSTFTSGQLSMLSVAFAELWPLQASPDFAKRELLWEELAAAASAKAQTLGASDAANLALAFASAGVGARAVGALDLARHCDDGPAPAVAAAMLVANGFAGIWDTVMLSRLQADIPGMLWQATDISA
;
A
#
# COMPACT_ATOMS: atom_id res chain seq x y z
N ASP A 1 17.93 -25.38 40.01
CA ASP A 1 18.54 -25.70 38.72
C ASP A 1 17.55 -25.54 37.59
N ALA A 2 18.05 -24.93 36.52
CA ALA A 2 17.31 -24.19 35.51
C ALA A 2 16.34 -25.04 34.67
N SER A 3 15.08 -24.63 34.68
CA SER A 3 14.09 -24.96 33.66
C SER A 3 14.42 -24.17 32.39
N GLY A 4 14.92 -24.88 31.38
CA GLY A 4 15.16 -24.35 30.04
C GLY A 4 13.86 -23.91 29.37
N GLY A 5 13.64 -22.60 29.32
CA GLY A 5 12.62 -21.97 28.48
C GLY A 5 13.06 -22.03 27.03
N ARG A 6 12.66 -23.09 26.31
CA ARG A 6 12.80 -23.15 24.85
C ARG A 6 11.74 -22.28 24.20
N SER A 7 12.23 -21.29 23.47
CA SER A 7 11.58 -20.49 22.45
C SER A 7 10.72 -21.36 21.51
N GLY A 8 9.40 -21.38 21.75
CA GLY A 8 8.40 -21.97 20.86
C GLY A 8 7.99 -21.03 19.72
N GLY A 9 8.97 -20.36 19.09
CA GLY A 9 8.77 -19.71 17.80
C GLY A 9 8.73 -20.79 16.73
N SER A 10 7.54 -21.13 16.27
CA SER A 10 7.20 -22.28 15.43
C SER A 10 8.22 -22.55 14.31
N ALA A 11 8.78 -23.77 14.25
CA ALA A 11 9.67 -24.23 13.18
C ALA A 11 9.06 -24.06 11.76
N LEU A 12 7.72 -23.97 11.66
CA LEU A 12 7.01 -23.71 10.40
C LEU A 12 7.18 -22.26 9.91
N ALA A 13 7.32 -21.30 10.82
CA ALA A 13 7.57 -19.90 10.46
C ALA A 13 8.94 -19.77 9.79
N GLY A 14 9.98 -20.42 10.34
CA GLY A 14 11.31 -20.44 9.74
C GLY A 14 11.37 -21.11 8.36
N VAL A 15 10.55 -22.14 8.12
CA VAL A 15 10.46 -22.77 6.80
C VAL A 15 9.76 -21.87 5.79
N ALA A 16 8.64 -21.23 6.17
CA ALA A 16 7.93 -20.30 5.29
C ALA A 16 8.79 -19.09 4.90
N ASP A 17 9.54 -18.54 5.86
CA ASP A 17 10.48 -17.44 5.63
C ASP A 17 11.60 -17.85 4.67
N GLY A 18 12.19 -19.04 4.86
CA GLY A 18 13.22 -19.55 3.96
C GLY A 18 12.72 -19.84 2.53
N VAL A 19 11.47 -20.31 2.38
CA VAL A 19 10.83 -20.48 1.06
C VAL A 19 10.61 -19.12 0.40
N LEU A 20 10.09 -18.13 1.14
CA LEU A 20 9.90 -16.78 0.62
C LEU A 20 11.23 -16.14 0.22
N GLU A 21 12.26 -16.24 1.05
CA GLU A 21 13.60 -15.74 0.76
C GLU A 21 14.16 -16.38 -0.52
N SER A 22 14.00 -17.70 -0.68
CA SER A 22 14.42 -18.41 -1.90
C SER A 22 13.65 -17.93 -3.14
N MET A 23 12.32 -17.72 -3.02
CA MET A 23 11.51 -17.19 -4.12
C MET A 23 11.91 -15.76 -4.51
N LEU A 24 12.19 -14.92 -3.52
CA LEU A 24 12.64 -13.53 -3.74
C LEU A 24 14.05 -13.49 -4.36
N GLY A 25 14.94 -14.40 -3.97
CA GLY A 25 16.27 -14.55 -4.55
C GLY A 25 16.27 -14.91 -6.04
N GLU A 26 15.22 -15.58 -6.52
CA GLU A 26 15.07 -15.94 -7.93
C GLU A 26 14.37 -14.84 -8.77
N LEU A 27 13.91 -13.72 -8.17
CA LEU A 27 13.26 -12.61 -8.90
C LEU A 27 14.03 -12.17 -10.17
N PRO A 28 15.37 -11.98 -10.14
CA PRO A 28 16.11 -11.57 -11.34
C PRO A 28 15.98 -12.54 -12.51
N ARG A 29 15.76 -13.83 -12.24
CA ARG A 29 15.58 -14.88 -13.25
C ARG A 29 14.14 -15.00 -13.75
N LEU A 30 13.17 -14.56 -12.96
CA LEU A 30 11.74 -14.64 -13.27
C LEU A 30 11.25 -13.53 -14.21
N GLY A 31 12.12 -12.59 -14.61
CA GLY A 31 11.74 -11.36 -15.32
C GLY A 31 11.00 -11.53 -16.65
N GLY A 32 11.06 -12.71 -17.29
CA GLY A 32 10.33 -13.00 -18.53
C GLY A 32 8.94 -13.62 -18.36
N GLU A 33 8.65 -14.24 -17.22
CA GLU A 33 7.42 -15.04 -16.99
C GLU A 33 6.50 -14.45 -15.91
N MET A 34 6.98 -13.44 -15.18
CA MET A 34 6.22 -12.88 -14.07
C MET A 34 5.01 -12.08 -14.54
N THR A 35 3.83 -12.46 -14.07
CA THR A 35 2.59 -11.69 -14.33
C THR A 35 2.43 -10.55 -13.32
N ALA A 36 1.58 -9.57 -13.63
CA ALA A 36 1.21 -8.50 -12.70
C ALA A 36 0.65 -9.05 -11.38
N GLN A 37 -0.15 -10.12 -11.44
CA GLN A 37 -0.72 -10.76 -10.26
C GLN A 37 0.37 -11.38 -9.38
N SER A 38 1.29 -12.16 -9.99
CA SER A 38 2.40 -12.79 -9.27
C SER A 38 3.28 -11.76 -8.60
N LEU A 39 3.58 -10.66 -9.30
CA LEU A 39 4.35 -9.54 -8.73
C LEU A 39 3.64 -8.90 -7.53
N CYS A 40 2.34 -8.62 -7.63
CA CYS A 40 1.57 -8.04 -6.52
C CYS A 40 1.61 -8.94 -5.28
N VAL A 41 1.42 -10.25 -5.47
CA VAL A 41 1.48 -11.24 -4.38
C VAL A 41 2.86 -11.27 -3.74
N LEU A 42 3.93 -11.30 -4.55
CA LEU A 42 5.31 -11.32 -4.06
C LEU A 42 5.67 -10.03 -3.31
N ALA A 43 5.31 -8.87 -3.86
CA ALA A 43 5.54 -7.59 -3.21
C ALA A 43 4.79 -7.50 -1.87
N HIS A 44 3.53 -7.94 -1.84
CA HIS A 44 2.75 -7.95 -0.61
C HIS A 44 3.32 -8.92 0.43
N ALA A 45 3.72 -10.13 0.03
CA ALA A 45 4.36 -11.10 0.92
C ALA A 45 5.69 -10.56 1.49
N ALA A 46 6.53 -9.96 0.64
CA ALA A 46 7.79 -9.33 1.04
C ALA A 46 7.58 -8.19 2.03
N ALA A 47 6.55 -7.35 1.80
CA ALA A 47 6.19 -6.25 2.69
C ALA A 47 5.80 -6.79 4.08
N ARG A 48 4.89 -7.77 4.12
CA ARG A 48 4.38 -8.37 5.35
C ARG A 48 5.47 -9.10 6.16
N ALA A 49 6.40 -9.76 5.49
CA ALA A 49 7.52 -10.45 6.11
C ALA A 49 8.68 -9.51 6.47
N GLY A 50 8.63 -8.23 6.07
CA GLY A 50 9.70 -7.26 6.35
C GLY A 50 11.02 -7.59 5.64
N GLN A 51 10.98 -8.30 4.51
CA GLN A 51 12.16 -8.79 3.80
C GLN A 51 13.08 -7.67 3.26
N HIS A 52 12.56 -6.46 3.09
CA HIS A 52 13.38 -5.28 2.75
C HIS A 52 14.44 -4.95 3.83
N ARG A 53 14.29 -5.44 5.07
CA ARG A 53 15.26 -5.23 6.16
C ARG A 53 16.49 -6.12 6.02
N SER A 54 16.29 -7.36 5.55
CA SER A 54 17.36 -8.32 5.25
C SER A 54 17.90 -8.19 3.82
N GLN A 55 17.07 -7.70 2.90
CA GLN A 55 17.41 -7.50 1.49
C GLN A 55 17.07 -6.05 1.06
N PRO A 56 17.94 -5.06 1.35
CA PRO A 56 17.66 -3.65 1.09
C PRO A 56 17.40 -3.29 -0.38
N ASP A 57 17.94 -4.09 -1.32
CA ASP A 57 17.77 -3.89 -2.76
C ASP A 57 16.47 -4.50 -3.32
N LEU A 58 15.75 -5.29 -2.51
CA LEU A 58 14.53 -5.98 -2.92
C LEU A 58 13.46 -5.02 -3.46
N PRO A 59 13.14 -3.90 -2.80
CA PRO A 59 12.11 -3.00 -3.30
C PRO A 59 12.47 -2.40 -4.67
N ALA A 60 13.75 -2.09 -4.91
CA ALA A 60 14.22 -1.59 -6.20
C ALA A 60 14.06 -2.64 -7.31
N THR A 61 14.37 -3.91 -7.00
CA THR A 61 14.18 -5.04 -7.92
C THR A 61 12.70 -5.23 -8.26
N LEU A 62 11.81 -5.26 -7.27
CA LEU A 62 10.36 -5.35 -7.47
C LEU A 62 9.84 -4.17 -8.30
N ALA A 63 10.32 -2.96 -8.05
CA ALA A 63 9.94 -1.76 -8.81
C ALA A 63 10.39 -1.81 -10.27
N GLN A 64 11.57 -2.38 -10.55
CA GLN A 64 12.03 -2.61 -11.92
C GLN A 64 11.11 -3.59 -12.66
N HIS A 65 10.72 -4.69 -12.01
CA HIS A 65 9.78 -5.63 -12.61
C HIS A 65 8.39 -5.04 -12.84
N ALA A 66 7.88 -4.26 -11.88
CA ALA A 66 6.59 -3.57 -12.03
C ALA A 66 6.56 -2.68 -13.27
N ARG A 67 7.64 -1.92 -13.48
CA ARG A 67 7.80 -1.06 -14.66
C ARG A 67 7.93 -1.86 -15.95
N GLY A 68 8.63 -3.00 -15.93
CA GLY A 68 8.72 -3.91 -17.07
C GLY A 68 7.37 -4.45 -17.53
N LEU A 69 6.39 -4.58 -16.63
CA LEU A 69 5.02 -5.01 -16.94
C LEU A 69 4.08 -3.87 -17.34
N SER A 70 4.52 -2.62 -17.21
CA SER A 70 3.73 -1.39 -17.45
C SER A 70 2.49 -1.26 -16.55
N PHE A 71 2.47 -0.23 -15.69
CA PHE A 71 1.36 0.01 -14.76
C PHE A 71 -0.01 0.23 -15.41
N SER A 72 -0.07 0.61 -16.69
CA SER A 72 -1.33 0.80 -17.41
C SER A 72 -2.12 -0.51 -17.56
N THR A 73 -1.41 -1.65 -17.60
CA THR A 73 -2.00 -3.00 -17.76
C THR A 73 -2.58 -3.56 -16.47
N PHE A 74 -2.25 -2.96 -15.32
CA PHE A 74 -2.70 -3.44 -14.01
C PHE A 74 -4.18 -3.11 -13.81
N THR A 75 -4.89 -4.02 -13.15
CA THR A 75 -6.27 -3.74 -12.68
C THR A 75 -6.23 -2.77 -11.48
N SER A 76 -7.38 -2.16 -11.16
CA SER A 76 -7.51 -1.29 -9.99
C SER A 76 -7.07 -1.96 -8.69
N GLY A 77 -7.50 -3.22 -8.48
CA GLY A 77 -7.11 -4.02 -7.32
C GLY A 77 -5.61 -4.35 -7.28
N GLN A 78 -4.98 -4.56 -8.43
CA GLN A 78 -3.53 -4.80 -8.51
C GLN A 78 -2.73 -3.52 -8.20
N LEU A 79 -3.13 -2.37 -8.73
CA LEU A 79 -2.50 -1.08 -8.39
C LEU A 79 -2.64 -0.75 -6.91
N SER A 80 -3.83 -0.98 -6.35
CA SER A 80 -4.15 -0.83 -4.92
C SER A 80 -3.24 -1.71 -4.06
N MET A 81 -3.20 -3.02 -4.33
CA MET A 81 -2.36 -3.98 -3.60
C MET A 81 -0.87 -3.65 -3.70
N LEU A 82 -0.39 -3.32 -4.90
CA LEU A 82 1.01 -3.01 -5.15
C LEU A 82 1.43 -1.71 -4.46
N SER A 83 0.59 -0.67 -4.50
CA SER A 83 0.86 0.60 -3.82
C SER A 83 0.94 0.43 -2.32
N VAL A 84 0.02 -0.35 -1.72
CA VAL A 84 0.08 -0.68 -0.29
C VAL A 84 1.38 -1.44 0.05
N ALA A 85 1.78 -2.40 -0.78
CA ALA A 85 3.05 -3.11 -0.57
C ALA A 85 4.26 -2.17 -0.62
N PHE A 86 4.32 -1.24 -1.58
CA PHE A 86 5.42 -0.28 -1.67
C PHE A 86 5.41 0.79 -0.59
N ALA A 87 4.26 1.16 -0.04
CA ALA A 87 4.20 2.09 1.10
C ALA A 87 4.96 1.53 2.31
N GLU A 88 4.94 0.21 2.50
CA GLU A 88 5.69 -0.50 3.54
C GLU A 88 7.14 -0.78 3.15
N LEU A 89 7.38 -1.20 1.90
CA LEU A 89 8.71 -1.60 1.42
C LEU A 89 9.64 -0.42 1.15
N TRP A 90 9.11 0.67 0.58
CA TRP A 90 9.90 1.73 -0.04
C TRP A 90 9.23 3.12 -0.02
N PRO A 91 8.80 3.61 1.16
CA PRO A 91 8.24 4.96 1.26
C PRO A 91 9.29 6.02 0.92
N LEU A 92 8.86 7.19 0.42
CA LEU A 92 9.78 8.27 0.01
C LEU A 92 10.60 8.82 1.18
N GLN A 93 10.02 8.82 2.37
CA GLN A 93 10.62 9.44 3.56
C GLN A 93 11.73 8.61 4.22
N ALA A 94 11.95 7.34 3.84
CA ALA A 94 12.74 6.40 4.65
C ALA A 94 14.09 5.91 4.06
N SER A 95 14.50 6.31 2.86
CA SER A 95 15.66 5.71 2.17
C SER A 95 16.57 6.75 1.47
N PRO A 96 17.82 6.39 1.10
CA PRO A 96 18.73 7.25 0.33
C PRO A 96 18.42 7.36 -1.17
N ASP A 97 17.72 6.37 -1.77
CA ASP A 97 17.47 6.30 -3.22
C ASP A 97 16.23 7.11 -3.62
N PHE A 98 16.24 8.43 -3.37
CA PHE A 98 15.05 9.28 -3.53
C PHE A 98 14.52 9.31 -4.97
N ALA A 99 15.36 9.62 -5.95
CA ALA A 99 14.93 9.78 -7.34
C ALA A 99 14.28 8.52 -7.95
N LYS A 100 14.80 7.32 -7.63
CA LYS A 100 14.19 6.06 -8.14
C LYS A 100 12.82 5.78 -7.51
N ARG A 101 12.66 6.11 -6.23
CA ARG A 101 11.38 5.96 -5.53
C ARG A 101 10.36 6.99 -6.00
N GLU A 102 10.79 8.24 -6.16
CA GLU A 102 9.95 9.31 -6.68
C GLU A 102 9.36 8.91 -8.04
N LEU A 103 10.20 8.45 -8.96
CA LEU A 103 9.74 7.95 -10.27
C LEU A 103 8.70 6.81 -10.15
N LEU A 104 8.94 5.82 -9.29
CA LEU A 104 7.98 4.73 -9.06
C LEU A 104 6.63 5.27 -8.59
N TRP A 105 6.65 6.15 -7.59
CA TRP A 105 5.43 6.70 -7.00
C TRP A 105 4.69 7.64 -7.96
N GLU A 106 5.40 8.42 -8.77
CA GLU A 106 4.83 9.23 -9.85
C GLU A 106 4.11 8.34 -10.88
N GLU A 107 4.74 7.25 -11.31
CA GLU A 107 4.14 6.31 -12.27
C GLU A 107 2.92 5.58 -11.70
N LEU A 108 2.97 5.15 -10.43
CA LEU A 108 1.83 4.56 -9.73
C LEU A 108 0.67 5.57 -9.59
N ALA A 109 0.98 6.81 -9.19
CA ALA A 109 -0.02 7.87 -9.04
C ALA A 109 -0.65 8.23 -10.39
N ALA A 110 0.14 8.30 -11.47
CA ALA A 110 -0.35 8.53 -12.82
C ALA A 110 -1.29 7.40 -13.29
N ALA A 111 -0.89 6.14 -13.07
CA ALA A 111 -1.72 4.98 -13.44
C ALA A 111 -3.03 4.91 -12.63
N ALA A 112 -2.97 5.20 -11.33
CA ALA A 112 -4.15 5.27 -10.47
C ALA A 112 -5.08 6.42 -10.87
N SER A 113 -4.54 7.61 -11.15
CA SER A 113 -5.30 8.77 -11.61
C SER A 113 -6.00 8.50 -12.95
N ALA A 114 -5.33 7.85 -13.90
CA ALA A 114 -5.92 7.47 -15.17
C ALA A 114 -7.12 6.51 -15.02
N LYS A 115 -7.17 5.75 -13.91
CA LYS A 115 -8.25 4.82 -13.58
C LYS A 115 -9.23 5.36 -12.56
N ALA A 116 -9.05 6.60 -12.07
CA ALA A 116 -9.79 7.15 -10.93
C ALA A 116 -11.29 6.87 -11.06
N GLN A 117 -11.90 7.26 -12.18
CA GLN A 117 -13.34 7.10 -12.44
C GLN A 117 -13.86 5.65 -12.38
N THR A 118 -13.00 4.65 -12.48
CA THR A 118 -13.33 3.22 -12.45
C THR A 118 -12.90 2.50 -11.16
N LEU A 119 -12.25 3.21 -10.23
CA LEU A 119 -11.87 2.64 -8.93
C LEU A 119 -13.13 2.33 -8.13
N GLY A 120 -13.13 1.20 -7.43
CA GLY A 120 -14.06 0.96 -6.32
C GLY A 120 -13.61 1.71 -5.06
N ALA A 121 -14.53 1.93 -4.11
CA ALA A 121 -14.25 2.68 -2.89
C ALA A 121 -13.07 2.11 -2.08
N SER A 122 -12.97 0.79 -1.97
CA SER A 122 -11.87 0.11 -1.27
C SER A 122 -10.50 0.35 -1.92
N ASP A 123 -10.43 0.23 -3.26
CA ASP A 123 -9.19 0.45 -4.00
C ASP A 123 -8.76 1.91 -3.93
N ALA A 124 -9.69 2.84 -4.06
CA ALA A 124 -9.40 4.27 -3.93
C ALA A 124 -8.90 4.63 -2.52
N ALA A 125 -9.51 4.09 -1.47
CA ALA A 125 -9.06 4.30 -0.09
C ALA A 125 -7.66 3.72 0.15
N ASN A 126 -7.39 2.51 -0.32
CA ASN A 126 -6.07 1.87 -0.20
C ASN A 126 -4.98 2.63 -0.96
N LEU A 127 -5.27 3.06 -2.19
CA LEU A 127 -4.37 3.91 -2.98
C LEU A 127 -4.09 5.24 -2.28
N ALA A 128 -5.14 5.90 -1.77
CA ALA A 128 -5.00 7.17 -1.06
C ALA A 128 -4.13 7.01 0.19
N LEU A 129 -4.40 5.99 1.00
CA LEU A 129 -3.63 5.71 2.20
C LEU A 129 -2.18 5.37 1.86
N ALA A 130 -1.94 4.56 0.82
CA ALA A 130 -0.59 4.23 0.37
C ALA A 130 0.18 5.48 -0.07
N PHE A 131 -0.42 6.35 -0.89
CA PHE A 131 0.22 7.59 -1.35
C PHE A 131 0.48 8.58 -0.21
N ALA A 132 -0.46 8.69 0.73
CA ALA A 132 -0.31 9.56 1.90
C ALA A 132 0.83 9.05 2.82
N SER A 133 0.82 7.76 3.17
CA SER A 133 1.85 7.14 4.01
C SER A 133 3.23 7.12 3.37
N ALA A 134 3.30 6.98 2.04
CA ALA A 134 4.55 7.04 1.31
C ALA A 134 5.09 8.47 1.14
N GLY A 135 4.30 9.51 1.43
CA GLY A 135 4.70 10.90 1.30
C GLY A 135 4.69 11.45 -0.11
N VAL A 136 3.89 10.87 -1.02
CA VAL A 136 3.80 11.29 -2.45
C VAL A 136 3.11 12.66 -2.60
N GLY A 137 2.38 13.08 -1.58
CA GLY A 137 1.82 14.43 -1.46
C GLY A 137 0.34 14.54 -1.88
N ALA A 138 -0.24 15.71 -1.56
CA ALA A 138 -1.68 15.97 -1.69
C ALA A 138 -2.22 15.80 -3.11
N ARG A 139 -1.43 16.10 -4.14
CA ARG A 139 -1.87 16.02 -5.53
C ARG A 139 -2.26 14.59 -5.93
N ALA A 140 -1.47 13.59 -5.51
CA ALA A 140 -1.75 12.19 -5.84
C ALA A 140 -3.02 11.69 -5.13
N VAL A 141 -3.20 12.06 -3.87
CA VAL A 141 -4.40 11.71 -3.10
C VAL A 141 -5.65 12.41 -3.65
N GLY A 142 -5.57 13.71 -3.94
CA GLY A 142 -6.68 14.47 -4.52
C GLY A 142 -7.13 13.97 -5.88
N ALA A 143 -6.21 13.44 -6.70
CA ALA A 143 -6.54 12.88 -8.01
C ALA A 143 -7.40 11.61 -7.97
N LEU A 144 -7.57 10.98 -6.80
CA LEU A 144 -8.42 9.79 -6.63
C LEU A 144 -9.91 10.13 -6.46
N ASP A 145 -10.24 11.41 -6.23
CA ASP A 145 -11.60 11.92 -6.05
C ASP A 145 -12.38 11.10 -5.02
N LEU A 146 -11.89 11.11 -3.77
CA LEU A 146 -12.43 10.28 -2.69
C LEU A 146 -13.86 10.64 -2.30
N ALA A 147 -14.26 11.90 -2.47
CA ALA A 147 -15.61 12.38 -2.15
C ALA A 147 -16.71 11.59 -2.87
N ARG A 148 -16.50 11.20 -4.14
CA ARG A 148 -17.49 10.43 -4.92
C ARG A 148 -17.78 9.05 -4.34
N HIS A 149 -16.86 8.50 -3.55
CA HIS A 149 -17.02 7.18 -2.94
C HIS A 149 -17.82 7.21 -1.64
N CYS A 150 -18.22 8.39 -1.20
CA CYS A 150 -18.98 8.56 0.03
C CYS A 150 -20.50 8.50 -0.21
N ASP A 151 -20.97 8.57 -1.46
CA ASP A 151 -22.41 8.71 -1.77
C ASP A 151 -23.23 7.43 -1.46
N ASP A 152 -22.60 6.26 -1.44
CA ASP A 152 -23.25 4.97 -1.18
C ASP A 152 -23.04 4.46 0.26
N GLY A 153 -22.49 5.28 1.17
CA GLY A 153 -22.19 4.86 2.54
C GLY A 153 -21.08 3.79 2.60
N PRO A 154 -19.79 4.18 2.46
CA PRO A 154 -18.69 3.23 2.46
C PRO A 154 -18.60 2.46 3.79
N ALA A 155 -18.07 1.23 3.75
CA ALA A 155 -17.81 0.47 4.96
C ALA A 155 -16.92 1.27 5.94
N PRO A 156 -17.11 1.17 7.27
CA PRO A 156 -16.39 2.02 8.23
C PRO A 156 -14.87 2.00 8.09
N ALA A 157 -14.27 0.85 7.77
CA ALA A 157 -12.82 0.75 7.55
C ALA A 157 -12.35 1.52 6.30
N VAL A 158 -13.16 1.55 5.24
CA VAL A 158 -12.87 2.30 4.00
C VAL A 158 -12.99 3.79 4.27
N ALA A 159 -14.04 4.21 4.98
CA ALA A 159 -14.23 5.59 5.39
C ALA A 159 -13.09 6.10 6.30
N ALA A 160 -12.69 5.30 7.28
CA ALA A 160 -11.55 5.61 8.14
C ALA A 160 -10.26 5.75 7.33
N ALA A 161 -9.99 4.85 6.38
CA ALA A 161 -8.81 4.94 5.51
C ALA A 161 -8.82 6.22 4.66
N MET A 162 -9.97 6.63 4.11
CA MET A 162 -10.11 7.90 3.36
C MET A 162 -9.85 9.13 4.23
N LEU A 163 -10.36 9.13 5.47
CA LEU A 163 -10.11 10.21 6.44
C LEU A 163 -8.63 10.31 6.80
N VAL A 164 -8.02 9.18 7.13
CA VAL A 164 -6.59 9.10 7.48
C VAL A 164 -5.74 9.57 6.29
N ALA A 165 -6.03 9.10 5.08
CA ALA A 165 -5.30 9.50 3.89
C ALA A 165 -5.35 11.03 3.64
N ASN A 166 -6.53 11.65 3.75
CA ASN A 166 -6.66 13.10 3.63
C ASN A 166 -5.90 13.85 4.75
N GLY A 167 -5.99 13.37 5.99
CA GLY A 167 -5.28 13.94 7.12
C GLY A 167 -3.76 13.93 6.93
N PHE A 168 -3.19 12.78 6.57
CA PHE A 168 -1.75 12.64 6.28
C PHE A 168 -1.32 13.46 5.06
N ALA A 169 -2.19 13.59 4.05
CA ALA A 169 -1.93 14.40 2.88
C ALA A 169 -2.11 15.92 3.11
N GLY A 170 -2.63 16.33 4.27
CA GLY A 170 -2.95 17.73 4.56
C GLY A 170 -4.11 18.29 3.72
N ILE A 171 -5.02 17.41 3.25
CA ILE A 171 -6.18 17.78 2.46
C ILE A 171 -7.38 17.95 3.38
N TRP A 172 -8.01 19.11 3.33
CA TRP A 172 -9.24 19.40 4.05
C TRP A 172 -10.44 19.35 3.10
N ASP A 173 -10.89 18.13 2.78
CA ASP A 173 -12.07 17.92 1.93
C ASP A 173 -13.36 18.00 2.75
N THR A 174 -13.92 19.21 2.84
CA THR A 174 -15.17 19.47 3.57
C THR A 174 -16.36 18.71 2.99
N VAL A 175 -16.36 18.41 1.69
CA VAL A 175 -17.48 17.71 1.03
C VAL A 175 -17.47 16.25 1.46
N MET A 176 -16.31 15.59 1.37
CA MET A 176 -16.13 14.23 1.85
C MET A 176 -16.47 14.10 3.34
N LEU A 177 -15.95 14.99 4.18
CA LEU A 177 -16.24 15.00 5.63
C LEU A 177 -17.74 15.09 5.92
N SER A 178 -18.45 15.99 5.22
CA SER A 178 -19.90 16.16 5.42
C SER A 178 -20.68 14.90 5.04
N ARG A 179 -20.30 14.23 3.93
CA ARG A 179 -20.93 12.98 3.49
C ARG A 179 -20.69 11.84 4.50
N LEU A 180 -19.44 11.65 4.90
CA LEU A 180 -19.07 10.63 5.88
C LEU A 180 -19.74 10.82 7.25
N GLN A 181 -19.93 12.07 7.68
CA GLN A 181 -20.63 12.37 8.94
C GLN A 181 -22.13 12.02 8.88
N ALA A 182 -22.76 12.17 7.71
CA ALA A 182 -24.17 11.83 7.53
C ALA A 182 -24.41 10.30 7.60
N ASP A 183 -23.50 9.52 7.01
CA ASP A 183 -23.71 8.07 6.82
C ASP A 183 -23.12 7.19 7.93
N ILE A 184 -22.15 7.70 8.70
CA ILE A 184 -21.51 6.93 9.78
C ILE A 184 -21.53 7.75 11.09
N PRO A 185 -22.68 7.82 11.78
CA PRO A 185 -22.79 8.51 13.05
C PRO A 185 -21.80 7.95 14.07
N GLY A 186 -20.93 8.81 14.62
CA GLY A 186 -19.93 8.45 15.63
C GLY A 186 -18.54 8.09 15.10
N MET A 187 -18.31 8.04 13.79
CA MET A 187 -16.99 7.73 13.23
C MET A 187 -15.94 8.81 13.55
N LEU A 188 -16.35 10.08 13.57
CA LEU A 188 -15.48 11.18 14.01
C LEU A 188 -15.08 11.06 15.48
N TRP A 189 -15.93 10.44 16.32
CA TRP A 189 -15.62 10.18 17.73
C TRP A 189 -14.61 9.03 17.86
N GLN A 190 -14.77 7.95 17.10
CA GLN A 190 -13.87 6.78 17.14
C GLN A 190 -12.46 7.07 16.58
N ALA A 191 -12.33 7.98 15.62
CA ALA A 191 -11.03 8.39 15.08
C ALA A 191 -10.25 9.33 16.02
N THR A 192 -10.93 10.00 16.96
CA THR A 192 -10.31 10.92 17.93
C THR A 192 -10.10 10.32 19.31
N ASP A 193 -10.65 9.14 19.60
CA ASP A 193 -10.52 8.48 20.89
C ASP A 193 -9.21 7.66 20.98
N ILE A 194 -8.08 8.38 20.95
CA ILE A 194 -6.79 7.88 21.46
C ILE A 194 -6.70 8.32 22.91
N SER A 195 -7.36 7.59 23.81
CA SER A 195 -7.11 7.67 25.27
C SER A 195 -7.73 6.47 26.00
N ALA A 196 -6.96 5.39 26.14
CA ALA A 196 -6.80 4.60 27.37
C ALA A 196 -5.54 3.74 27.29
#